data_AF-A0A7S3SXL2-F1
#
_entry.id   AF-A0A7S3SXL2-F1
#
_cell.length_a   1.000
_cell.length_b   1.000
_cell.length_c   1.000
_cell.angle_alpha   90.00
_cell.angle_beta   90.00
_cell.angle_gamma   90.00
#
_symmetry.space_group_name_H-M   'P 1'
#
loop_
_entity.id
_entity.type
_entity.pdbx_description
1 polymer ?
#
loop_
_entity_poly.entity_id
_entity_poly.type
_entity_poly.pdbx_seq_one_letter_code
_entity_poly.pdbx_strand_id
1 'polypeptide(L)'
;FQEVTAVPGEAIQSPMYFGNGPVTEFGFAATLAPKFMNTGELRGDLEAFGEGWGLMPSDKAVVFLDNHDSQRNGQAPLTYKNGDLYTLANVFMLAYPYGYPRVMSSYYFDYADTAAGPPAAPVHGPDGKVNCGEGPSGHGWVCEHRRPAIANMVKWRREAGESPVTHFFSTGDALAFCRGAAACMAINRGSTDLSGEMPIGMAAGEYCNVIVSDDPAECPRVVVSADGMIKEGHVPAMGAIAIHTGAQAK
;
A
#
# COMPACT_ATOMS: atom_id res chain seq x y z
N PHE A 1 3.28 -3.02 20.25
CA PHE A 1 3.29 -4.32 19.55
C PHE A 1 4.60 -5.02 19.87
N GLN A 2 4.68 -6.33 19.65
CA GLN A 2 5.89 -7.15 19.82
C GLN A 2 6.38 -7.63 18.46
N GLU A 3 7.69 -7.74 18.30
CA GLU A 3 8.28 -8.44 17.16
C GLU A 3 8.43 -9.92 17.50
N VAL A 4 7.73 -10.77 16.75
CA VAL A 4 7.80 -12.22 16.86
C VAL A 4 7.84 -12.78 15.45
N THR A 5 8.99 -13.33 15.07
CA THR A 5 9.14 -14.09 13.83
C THR A 5 8.83 -15.55 14.15
N ALA A 6 7.55 -15.92 14.07
CA ALA A 6 7.14 -17.31 14.24
C ALA A 6 6.92 -17.96 12.87
N VAL A 7 7.69 -19.00 12.56
CA VAL A 7 7.48 -19.81 11.37
C VAL A 7 6.57 -21.00 11.73
N PRO A 8 5.63 -21.42 10.86
CA PRO A 8 4.86 -22.64 11.08
C PRO A 8 5.78 -23.84 11.34
N GLY A 9 5.55 -24.54 12.47
CA GLY A 9 6.35 -25.69 12.88
C GLY A 9 7.42 -25.40 13.95
N GLU A 10 7.65 -24.14 14.31
CA GLU A 10 8.51 -23.80 15.45
C GLU A 10 7.79 -23.96 16.80
N ALA A 11 8.54 -24.19 17.88
CA ALA A 11 7.95 -24.36 19.21
C ALA A 11 7.32 -23.08 19.78
N ILE A 12 7.82 -21.91 19.34
CA ILE A 12 7.33 -20.59 19.74
C ILE A 12 6.44 -20.05 18.64
N GLN A 13 5.20 -19.68 18.99
CA GLN A 13 4.17 -19.29 18.03
C GLN A 13 3.56 -17.93 18.42
N SER A 14 3.20 -17.11 17.42
CA SER A 14 2.63 -15.77 17.63
C SER A 14 1.45 -15.70 18.62
N PRO A 15 0.51 -16.68 18.66
CA PRO A 15 -0.60 -16.66 19.62
C PRO A 15 -0.17 -16.63 21.10
N MET A 16 1.03 -17.11 21.42
CA MET A 16 1.57 -17.09 22.78
C MET A 16 1.78 -15.65 23.31
N TYR A 17 1.79 -14.66 22.42
CA TYR A 17 2.09 -13.26 22.72
C TYR A 17 0.89 -12.32 22.61
N PHE A 18 -0.28 -12.80 22.16
CA PHE A 18 -1.47 -11.97 21.96
C PHE A 18 -1.98 -11.30 23.24
N GLY A 19 -1.73 -11.91 24.40
CA GLY A 19 -2.08 -11.33 25.71
C GLY A 19 -1.30 -10.05 26.05
N ASN A 20 -0.16 -9.81 25.40
CA ASN A 20 0.70 -8.64 25.66
C ASN A 20 0.46 -7.50 24.64
N GLY A 21 -0.37 -7.74 23.60
CA GLY A 21 -0.68 -6.77 22.55
C GLY A 21 -0.42 -7.30 21.12
N PRO A 22 -0.54 -6.44 20.09
CA PRO A 22 -0.35 -6.85 18.70
C PRO A 22 1.06 -7.39 18.41
N VAL A 23 1.19 -8.23 17.40
CA VAL A 23 2.38 -8.97 16.99
C VAL A 23 2.66 -8.70 15.50
N THR A 24 3.93 -8.68 15.11
CA THR A 24 4.34 -8.59 13.70
C THR A 24 3.89 -9.81 12.89
N GLU A 25 3.11 -9.58 11.83
CA GLU A 25 2.65 -10.61 10.90
C GLU A 25 3.61 -10.70 9.70
N PHE A 26 4.71 -11.45 9.87
CA PHE A 26 5.71 -11.67 8.82
C PHE A 26 5.15 -12.43 7.61
N GLY A 27 4.04 -13.17 7.77
CA GLY A 27 3.35 -13.84 6.67
C GLY A 27 2.66 -12.86 5.71
N PHE A 28 2.38 -11.62 6.12
CA PHE A 28 1.64 -10.65 5.30
C PHE A 28 2.32 -10.42 3.94
N ALA A 29 3.60 -10.04 3.95
CA ALA A 29 4.36 -9.74 2.74
C ALA A 29 4.58 -10.99 1.89
N ALA A 30 4.92 -12.11 2.51
CA ALA A 30 5.15 -13.38 1.83
C ALA A 30 3.89 -13.87 1.09
N THR A 31 2.71 -13.65 1.67
CA THR A 31 1.43 -14.02 1.06
C THR A 31 0.97 -13.02 0.00
N LEU A 32 1.15 -11.72 0.23
CA LEU A 32 0.70 -10.68 -0.70
C LEU A 32 1.60 -10.52 -1.93
N ALA A 33 2.91 -10.59 -1.77
CA ALA A 33 3.85 -10.25 -2.83
C ALA A 33 3.70 -11.06 -4.12
N PRO A 34 3.44 -12.39 -4.10
CA PRO A 34 3.19 -13.16 -5.32
C PRO A 34 2.05 -12.60 -6.18
N LYS A 35 1.07 -11.93 -5.56
CA LYS A 35 -0.07 -11.32 -6.26
C LYS A 35 0.32 -10.10 -7.08
N PHE A 36 1.31 -9.36 -6.62
CA PHE A 36 1.84 -8.17 -7.29
C PHE A 36 3.00 -8.51 -8.23
N MET A 37 3.89 -9.40 -7.83
CA MET A 37 5.10 -9.73 -8.61
C MET A 37 4.78 -10.44 -9.91
N ASN A 38 3.73 -11.26 -9.94
CA ASN A 38 3.36 -12.04 -11.12
C ASN A 38 2.22 -11.39 -11.90
N THR A 39 2.28 -11.50 -13.24
CA THR A 39 1.19 -11.08 -14.14
C THR A 39 -0.04 -11.96 -13.94
N GLY A 40 -1.23 -11.36 -13.96
CA GLY A 40 -2.52 -12.05 -13.90
C GLY A 40 -2.88 -12.58 -12.51
N GLU A 41 -2.19 -12.14 -11.47
CA GLU A 41 -2.40 -12.63 -10.10
C GLU A 41 -3.25 -11.71 -9.22
N LEU A 42 -3.58 -10.49 -9.66
CA LEU A 42 -4.58 -9.64 -9.00
C LEU A 42 -6.00 -10.19 -9.25
N ARG A 43 -6.33 -11.31 -8.60
CA ARG A 43 -7.57 -12.08 -8.81
C ARG A 43 -8.58 -11.91 -7.66
N GLY A 44 -9.79 -12.44 -7.86
CA GLY A 44 -10.90 -12.36 -6.92
C GLY A 44 -10.64 -12.95 -5.53
N ASP A 45 -9.66 -13.84 -5.39
CA ASP A 45 -9.28 -14.41 -4.10
C ASP A 45 -8.69 -13.38 -3.11
N LEU A 46 -8.20 -12.24 -3.62
CA LEU A 46 -7.79 -11.09 -2.80
C LEU A 46 -8.94 -10.44 -2.03
N GLU A 47 -10.20 -10.67 -2.42
CA GLU A 47 -11.36 -10.17 -1.67
C GLU A 47 -11.37 -10.72 -0.23
N ALA A 48 -10.83 -11.92 -0.02
CA ALA A 48 -10.75 -12.60 1.27
C ALA A 48 -9.34 -12.54 1.93
N PHE A 49 -8.43 -11.70 1.42
CA PHE A 49 -7.07 -11.57 1.93
C PHE A 49 -7.03 -11.27 3.44
N GLY A 50 -6.01 -11.76 4.15
CA GLY A 50 -5.95 -11.65 5.62
C GLY A 50 -6.20 -12.98 6.32
N GLU A 51 -7.11 -12.99 7.30
CA GLU A 51 -7.45 -14.19 8.08
C GLU A 51 -7.92 -15.36 7.21
N GLY A 52 -8.64 -15.08 6.11
CA GLY A 52 -9.08 -16.11 5.14
C GLY A 52 -7.93 -16.83 4.44
N TRP A 53 -6.72 -16.27 4.50
CA TRP A 53 -5.49 -16.83 3.94
C TRP A 53 -4.59 -17.45 5.02
N GLY A 54 -5.11 -17.61 6.24
CA GLY A 54 -4.38 -18.18 7.37
C GLY A 54 -3.44 -17.20 8.06
N LEU A 55 -3.53 -15.89 7.77
CA LEU A 55 -2.86 -14.89 8.59
C LEU A 55 -3.55 -14.76 9.95
N MET A 56 -2.85 -14.21 10.94
CA MET A 56 -3.38 -14.06 12.29
C MET A 56 -4.62 -13.14 12.36
N PRO A 57 -5.36 -13.14 13.48
CA PRO A 57 -6.49 -12.21 13.63
C PRO A 57 -6.08 -10.76 13.39
N SER A 58 -6.88 -10.03 12.63
CA SER A 58 -6.58 -8.67 12.16
C SER A 58 -6.29 -7.72 13.33
N ASP A 59 -7.03 -7.84 14.44
CA ASP A 59 -6.84 -7.02 15.64
C ASP A 59 -5.55 -7.35 16.43
N LYS A 60 -4.86 -8.42 16.07
CA LYS A 60 -3.55 -8.82 16.63
C LYS A 60 -2.39 -8.52 15.69
N ALA A 61 -2.63 -8.17 14.44
CA ALA A 61 -1.58 -8.07 13.43
C ALA A 61 -0.99 -6.65 13.31
N VAL A 62 0.33 -6.52 13.32
CA VAL A 62 1.06 -5.39 12.73
C VAL A 62 1.62 -5.86 11.40
N VAL A 63 1.21 -5.20 10.31
CA VAL A 63 1.50 -5.63 8.94
C VAL A 63 2.42 -4.65 8.24
N PHE A 64 3.26 -5.17 7.35
CA PHE A 64 4.23 -4.41 6.59
C PHE A 64 4.66 -5.25 5.38
N LEU A 65 5.09 -4.59 4.30
CA LEU A 65 5.68 -5.28 3.14
C LEU A 65 7.14 -5.67 3.40
N ASP A 66 7.82 -4.85 4.18
CA ASP A 66 9.19 -5.04 4.60
C ASP A 66 9.45 -4.38 5.96
N ASN A 67 10.51 -4.82 6.63
CA ASN A 67 11.08 -4.13 7.78
C ASN A 67 12.59 -3.95 7.53
N HIS A 68 13.27 -3.28 8.47
CA HIS A 68 14.71 -3.03 8.35
C HIS A 68 15.57 -4.29 8.19
N ASP A 69 15.18 -5.43 8.78
CA ASP A 69 15.89 -6.70 8.65
C ASP A 69 15.60 -7.38 7.31
N SER A 70 14.31 -7.54 6.99
CA SER A 70 13.83 -8.34 5.85
C SER A 70 14.21 -7.73 4.52
N GLN A 71 14.28 -6.40 4.43
CA GLN A 71 14.75 -5.71 3.21
C GLN A 71 16.27 -5.90 2.96
N ARG A 72 17.03 -6.37 3.95
CA ARG A 72 18.49 -6.58 3.85
C ARG A 72 18.88 -8.04 3.75
N ASN A 73 18.18 -8.93 4.45
CA ASN A 73 18.51 -10.35 4.50
C ASN A 73 17.83 -11.18 3.38
N GLY A 74 17.15 -10.51 2.44
CA GLY A 74 16.50 -11.14 1.29
C GLY A 74 15.14 -11.79 1.60
N GLN A 75 14.60 -11.62 2.81
CA GLN A 75 13.30 -12.18 3.19
C GLN A 75 12.11 -11.31 2.74
N ALA A 76 12.30 -10.01 2.49
CA ALA A 76 11.27 -9.17 1.90
C ALA A 76 11.19 -9.37 0.38
N PRO A 77 10.07 -9.85 -0.18
CA PRO A 77 9.94 -9.98 -1.63
C PRO A 77 9.78 -8.63 -2.35
N LEU A 78 9.24 -7.62 -1.64
CA LEU A 78 8.99 -6.28 -2.12
C LEU A 78 9.63 -5.26 -1.18
N THR A 79 10.47 -4.38 -1.73
CA THR A 79 11.12 -3.25 -1.04
C THR A 79 11.08 -2.02 -1.93
N TYR A 80 11.60 -0.89 -1.46
CA TYR A 80 11.71 0.31 -2.28
C TYR A 80 12.44 0.11 -3.62
N LYS A 81 13.30 -0.91 -3.72
CA LYS A 81 14.06 -1.25 -4.93
C LYS A 81 13.17 -1.83 -6.04
N ASN A 82 11.94 -2.24 -5.73
CA ASN A 82 10.95 -2.70 -6.72
C ASN A 82 10.13 -1.55 -7.33
N GLY A 83 10.48 -0.29 -7.06
CA GLY A 83 9.91 0.88 -7.72
C GLY A 83 8.38 0.98 -7.54
N ASP A 84 7.67 1.16 -8.64
CA ASP A 84 6.21 1.34 -8.65
C ASP A 84 5.46 0.11 -8.15
N LEU A 85 6.02 -1.09 -8.32
CA LEU A 85 5.38 -2.30 -7.82
C LEU A 85 5.25 -2.29 -6.28
N TYR A 86 6.29 -1.80 -5.59
CA TYR A 86 6.27 -1.60 -4.14
C TYR A 86 5.29 -0.50 -3.73
N THR A 87 5.15 0.55 -4.57
CA THR A 87 4.15 1.59 -4.37
C THR A 87 2.73 1.01 -4.45
N LEU A 88 2.41 0.22 -5.48
CA LEU A 88 1.09 -0.42 -5.64
C LEU A 88 0.76 -1.37 -4.48
N ALA A 89 1.73 -2.17 -4.04
CA ALA A 89 1.54 -3.04 -2.89
C ALA A 89 1.28 -2.25 -1.59
N ASN A 90 1.93 -1.10 -1.40
CA ASN A 90 1.65 -0.21 -0.25
C ASN A 90 0.25 0.40 -0.35
N VAL A 91 -0.18 0.81 -1.55
CA VAL A 91 -1.55 1.31 -1.80
C VAL A 91 -2.57 0.25 -1.38
N PHE A 92 -2.37 -1.02 -1.76
CA PHE A 92 -3.24 -2.12 -1.32
C PHE A 92 -3.19 -2.34 0.20
N MET A 93 -2.00 -2.43 0.81
CA MET A 93 -1.85 -2.60 2.26
C MET A 93 -2.57 -1.51 3.06
N LEU A 94 -2.48 -0.25 2.60
CA LEU A 94 -3.14 0.88 3.24
C LEU A 94 -4.65 0.89 2.98
N ALA A 95 -5.11 0.40 1.82
CA ALA A 95 -6.53 0.38 1.48
C ALA A 95 -7.30 -0.76 2.17
N TYR A 96 -6.69 -1.95 2.26
CA TYR A 96 -7.35 -3.18 2.68
C TYR A 96 -7.52 -3.25 4.23
N PRO A 97 -8.68 -3.66 4.77
CA PRO A 97 -8.98 -3.63 6.22
C PRO A 97 -8.35 -4.78 7.03
N TYR A 98 -7.06 -5.04 6.82
CA TYR A 98 -6.34 -6.07 7.57
C TYR A 98 -5.17 -5.48 8.35
N GLY A 99 -5.10 -5.80 9.64
CA GLY A 99 -4.01 -5.43 10.54
C GLY A 99 -3.84 -3.93 10.75
N TYR A 100 -2.79 -3.61 11.50
CA TYR A 100 -2.28 -2.25 11.67
C TYR A 100 -1.05 -2.03 10.76
N PRO A 101 -1.18 -1.27 9.65
CA PRO A 101 -0.08 -1.10 8.70
C PRO A 101 1.06 -0.25 9.24
N ARG A 102 2.28 -0.70 8.97
CA ARG A 102 3.52 0.05 9.20
C ARG A 102 4.23 0.27 7.87
N VAL A 103 4.30 1.53 7.43
CA VAL A 103 5.06 1.93 6.25
C VAL A 103 6.54 2.02 6.60
N MET A 104 7.39 1.37 5.82
CA MET A 104 8.84 1.49 5.96
C MET A 104 9.35 2.82 5.40
N SER A 105 10.41 3.37 5.99
CA SER A 105 11.12 4.53 5.45
C SER A 105 12.61 4.25 5.51
N SER A 106 13.21 4.01 4.35
CA SER A 106 14.54 3.46 4.20
C SER A 106 15.57 4.53 3.82
N TYR A 107 16.82 4.09 3.74
CA TYR A 107 17.90 4.74 3.01
C TYR A 107 18.43 3.78 1.95
N TYR A 108 19.13 4.30 0.95
CA TYR A 108 19.70 3.49 -0.11
C TYR A 108 20.93 2.71 0.39
N PHE A 109 20.93 1.39 0.17
CA PHE A 109 22.06 0.49 0.44
C PHE A 109 22.23 -0.52 -0.71
N ASP A 110 23.40 -1.14 -0.83
CA ASP A 110 23.65 -2.25 -1.76
C ASP A 110 23.32 -3.59 -1.08
N TYR A 111 22.70 -4.52 -1.80
CA TYR A 111 22.51 -5.88 -1.29
C TYR A 111 23.83 -6.62 -1.03
N ALA A 112 24.92 -6.20 -1.68
CA ALA A 112 26.26 -6.71 -1.42
C ALA A 112 26.84 -6.22 -0.08
N ASP A 113 26.29 -5.14 0.50
CA ASP A 113 26.72 -4.58 1.79
C ASP A 113 25.52 -4.37 2.71
N THR A 114 25.06 -5.47 3.32
CA THR A 114 23.94 -5.47 4.27
C THR A 114 24.29 -4.84 5.62
N ALA A 115 25.57 -4.55 5.87
CA ALA A 115 26.05 -3.90 7.08
C ALA A 115 26.16 -2.37 6.92
N ALA A 116 25.91 -1.83 5.73
CA ALA A 116 25.96 -0.41 5.45
C ALA A 116 25.02 0.40 6.38
N GLY A 117 25.62 1.37 7.08
CA GLY A 117 24.89 2.35 7.88
C GLY A 117 24.14 3.39 7.05
N PRO A 118 23.41 4.31 7.71
CA PRO A 118 22.65 5.35 7.03
C PRO A 118 23.56 6.39 6.34
N PRO A 119 23.00 7.22 5.43
CA PRO A 119 23.68 8.38 4.87
C PRO A 119 24.24 9.31 5.95
N ALA A 120 25.44 9.86 5.71
CA ALA A 120 26.04 10.85 6.60
C ALA A 120 25.28 12.19 6.58
N ALA A 121 24.63 12.53 5.45
CA ALA A 121 23.85 13.75 5.33
C ALA A 121 22.51 13.62 6.07
N PRO A 122 22.08 14.63 6.85
CA PRO A 122 20.80 14.60 7.54
C PRO A 122 19.63 14.63 6.55
N VAL A 123 18.46 14.13 6.96
CA VAL A 123 17.21 14.22 6.16
C VAL A 123 16.84 15.67 5.90
N HIS A 124 17.00 16.55 6.89
CA HIS A 124 16.75 17.99 6.75
C HIS A 124 18.08 18.70 6.51
N GLY A 125 18.28 19.16 5.28
CA GLY A 125 19.49 19.85 4.87
C GLY A 125 19.62 21.24 5.51
N PRO A 126 20.84 21.79 5.56
CA PRO A 126 21.08 23.15 6.08
C PRO A 126 20.44 24.24 5.20
N ASP A 127 20.06 23.92 3.97
CA ASP A 127 19.32 24.78 3.04
C ASP A 127 17.79 24.72 3.25
N GLY A 128 17.32 24.01 4.28
CA GLY A 128 15.89 23.83 4.59
C GLY A 128 15.18 22.82 3.70
N LYS A 129 15.88 22.17 2.76
CA LYS A 129 15.30 21.14 1.90
C LYS A 129 15.32 19.77 2.57
N VAL A 130 14.44 18.90 2.11
CA VAL A 130 14.40 17.50 2.54
C VAL A 130 15.21 16.67 1.54
N ASN A 131 16.24 15.98 2.03
CA ASN A 131 17.19 15.20 1.26
C ASN A 131 16.65 13.79 0.92
N CYS A 132 15.49 13.72 0.26
CA CYS A 132 14.94 12.47 -0.25
C CYS A 132 15.41 12.20 -1.68
N GLY A 133 15.77 10.95 -1.97
CA GLY A 133 16.36 10.49 -3.23
C GLY A 133 17.68 9.76 -3.00
N GLU A 134 18.28 9.26 -4.08
CA GLU A 134 19.50 8.45 -4.05
C GLU A 134 20.71 9.14 -3.42
N GLY A 135 20.74 10.48 -3.41
CA GLY A 135 21.85 11.24 -2.88
C GLY A 135 23.16 11.01 -3.65
N PRO A 136 24.27 11.61 -3.18
CA PRO A 136 25.59 11.37 -3.78
C PRO A 136 26.01 9.90 -3.66
N SER A 137 26.55 9.33 -4.74
CA SER A 137 27.06 7.96 -4.80
C SER A 137 26.05 6.86 -4.41
N GLY A 138 24.74 7.12 -4.52
CA GLY A 138 23.70 6.15 -4.18
C GLY A 138 23.48 5.96 -2.68
N HIS A 139 23.96 6.88 -1.83
CA HIS A 139 23.82 6.85 -0.38
C HIS A 139 22.92 7.98 0.14
N GLY A 140 21.62 7.90 -0.15
CA GLY A 140 20.61 8.90 0.22
C GLY A 140 19.41 8.32 0.98
N TRP A 141 18.44 9.17 1.31
CA TRP A 141 17.22 8.76 2.01
C TRP A 141 16.11 8.42 1.03
N VAL A 142 15.51 7.24 1.12
CA VAL A 142 14.47 6.80 0.18
C VAL A 142 13.16 7.57 0.41
N CYS A 143 12.78 7.76 1.67
CA CYS A 143 11.57 8.49 2.07
C CYS A 143 10.26 7.96 1.44
N GLU A 144 10.04 6.65 1.45
CA GLU A 144 8.82 6.02 0.91
C GLU A 144 7.55 6.65 1.49
N HIS A 145 7.57 7.00 2.78
CA HIS A 145 6.48 7.69 3.48
C HIS A 145 6.09 9.06 2.91
N ARG A 146 6.92 9.65 2.03
CA ARG A 146 6.66 10.95 1.36
C ARG A 146 6.21 10.80 -0.08
N ARG A 147 6.25 9.59 -0.65
CA ARG A 147 5.69 9.36 -1.99
C ARG A 147 4.19 9.68 -1.92
N PRO A 148 3.63 10.57 -2.76
CA PRO A 148 2.23 10.99 -2.65
C PRO A 148 1.25 9.82 -2.59
N ALA A 149 1.46 8.81 -3.45
CA ALA A 149 0.68 7.58 -3.47
C ALA A 149 0.67 6.78 -2.16
N ILE A 150 1.71 6.89 -1.33
CA ILE A 150 1.78 6.21 -0.02
C ILE A 150 1.28 7.16 1.08
N ALA A 151 1.77 8.40 1.08
CA ALA A 151 1.44 9.42 2.09
C ALA A 151 -0.07 9.69 2.15
N ASN A 152 -0.69 9.91 0.99
CA ASN A 152 -2.11 10.25 0.90
C ASN A 152 -3.00 9.06 1.23
N MET A 153 -2.52 7.84 0.99
CA MET A 153 -3.23 6.61 1.38
C MET A 153 -3.32 6.42 2.89
N VAL A 154 -2.48 7.10 3.69
CA VAL A 154 -2.64 7.16 5.15
C VAL A 154 -3.91 7.92 5.53
N LYS A 155 -4.18 9.06 4.87
CA LYS A 155 -5.42 9.82 5.04
C LYS A 155 -6.61 9.04 4.47
N TRP A 156 -6.47 8.47 3.27
CA TRP A 156 -7.49 7.61 2.67
C TRP A 156 -7.92 6.50 3.63
N ARG A 157 -6.98 5.80 4.28
CA ARG A 157 -7.29 4.73 5.25
C ARG A 157 -8.09 5.26 6.45
N ARG A 158 -7.77 6.46 6.93
CA ARG A 158 -8.49 7.11 8.04
C ARG A 158 -9.93 7.43 7.64
N GLU A 159 -10.13 7.95 6.43
CA GLU A 159 -11.46 8.27 5.89
C GLU A 159 -12.31 7.02 5.67
N ALA A 160 -11.70 5.92 5.20
CA ALA A 160 -12.34 4.62 5.09
C ALA A 160 -12.79 4.03 6.44
N GLY A 161 -12.04 4.31 7.52
CA GLY A 161 -12.30 3.82 8.87
C GLY A 161 -12.33 2.29 8.95
N GLU A 162 -13.34 1.76 9.66
CA GLU A 162 -13.58 0.31 9.84
C GLU A 162 -14.53 -0.28 8.79
N SER A 163 -14.90 0.49 7.75
CA SER A 163 -15.87 0.03 6.74
C SER A 163 -15.40 -1.28 6.07
N PRO A 164 -16.26 -2.24 5.74
CA PRO A 164 -15.81 -3.47 5.07
C PRO A 164 -15.39 -3.22 3.62
N VAL A 165 -14.72 -4.20 3.01
CA VAL A 165 -14.55 -4.23 1.55
C VAL A 165 -15.91 -4.39 0.88
N THR A 166 -16.21 -3.57 -0.11
CA THR A 166 -17.43 -3.62 -0.92
C THR A 166 -17.11 -3.35 -2.38
N HIS A 167 -17.96 -3.80 -3.31
CA HIS A 167 -17.75 -3.60 -4.75
C HIS A 167 -16.39 -4.11 -5.25
N PHE A 168 -15.89 -5.21 -4.66
CA PHE A 168 -14.64 -5.80 -5.12
C PHE A 168 -14.82 -6.34 -6.54
N PHE A 169 -13.87 -6.02 -7.42
CA PHE A 169 -13.75 -6.69 -8.70
C PHE A 169 -12.28 -6.82 -9.09
N SER A 170 -12.01 -7.79 -9.96
CA SER A 170 -10.69 -8.03 -10.54
C SER A 170 -10.81 -8.39 -12.01
N THR A 171 -9.92 -7.87 -12.85
CA THR A 171 -9.84 -8.21 -14.26
C THR A 171 -8.39 -8.16 -14.75
N GLY A 172 -7.86 -9.29 -15.21
CA GLY A 172 -6.47 -9.39 -15.66
C GLY A 172 -5.46 -9.00 -14.57
N ASP A 173 -4.72 -7.92 -14.81
CA ASP A 173 -3.72 -7.34 -13.90
C ASP A 173 -4.28 -6.17 -13.07
N ALA A 174 -5.60 -6.06 -12.94
CA ALA A 174 -6.25 -4.98 -12.22
C ALA A 174 -7.25 -5.47 -11.18
N LEU A 175 -7.39 -4.68 -10.11
CA LEU A 175 -8.45 -4.83 -9.12
C LEU A 175 -8.98 -3.47 -8.72
N ALA A 176 -10.19 -3.43 -8.20
CA ALA A 176 -10.70 -2.28 -7.47
C ALA A 176 -11.63 -2.74 -6.37
N PHE A 177 -11.78 -1.89 -5.37
CA PHE A 177 -12.79 -2.06 -4.33
C PHE A 177 -13.04 -0.74 -3.59
N CYS A 178 -14.04 -0.79 -2.74
CA CYS A 178 -14.39 0.28 -1.81
C CYS A 178 -14.34 -0.16 -0.37
N ARG A 179 -14.30 0.83 0.51
CA ARG A 179 -14.48 0.72 1.94
C ARG A 179 -15.81 1.37 2.29
N GLY A 180 -16.88 0.59 2.12
CA GLY A 180 -18.25 1.12 2.15
C GLY A 180 -18.44 2.24 1.13
N ALA A 181 -19.17 3.30 1.51
CA ALA A 181 -19.37 4.49 0.69
C ALA A 181 -18.34 5.61 0.93
N ALA A 182 -17.33 5.36 1.78
CA ALA A 182 -16.41 6.40 2.25
C ALA A 182 -15.21 6.60 1.32
N ALA A 183 -14.67 5.52 0.75
CA ALA A 183 -13.44 5.56 -0.02
C ALA A 183 -13.33 4.39 -0.99
N CYS A 184 -12.78 4.64 -2.17
CA CYS A 184 -12.58 3.63 -3.20
C CYS A 184 -11.24 3.78 -3.91
N MET A 185 -10.76 2.70 -4.48
CA MET A 185 -9.47 2.66 -5.16
C MET A 185 -9.48 1.60 -6.26
N ALA A 186 -8.62 1.79 -7.25
CA ALA A 186 -8.31 0.79 -8.26
C ALA A 186 -6.79 0.74 -8.49
N ILE A 187 -6.26 -0.46 -8.71
CA ILE A 187 -4.87 -0.72 -9.07
C ILE A 187 -4.85 -1.37 -10.44
N ASN A 188 -3.90 -0.97 -11.28
CA ASN A 188 -3.56 -1.62 -12.52
C ASN A 188 -2.05 -1.93 -12.54
N ARG A 189 -1.71 -3.21 -12.34
CA ARG A 189 -0.34 -3.73 -12.42
C ARG A 189 0.06 -4.10 -13.86
N GLY A 190 -0.86 -3.94 -14.82
CA GLY A 190 -0.67 -4.27 -16.23
C GLY A 190 0.27 -3.30 -16.94
N SER A 191 0.73 -3.70 -18.12
CA SER A 191 1.60 -2.88 -18.98
C SER A 191 0.85 -1.89 -19.88
N THR A 192 -0.48 -1.89 -19.82
CA THR A 192 -1.35 -0.99 -20.58
C THR A 192 -2.36 -0.35 -19.65
N ASP A 193 -2.80 0.87 -19.97
CA ASP A 193 -3.83 1.55 -19.22
C ASP A 193 -5.12 0.72 -19.17
N LEU A 194 -5.76 0.71 -18.00
CA LEU A 194 -7.09 0.15 -17.83
C LEU A 194 -8.08 1.27 -18.08
N SER A 195 -8.96 1.05 -19.07
CA SER A 195 -10.06 1.93 -19.37
C SER A 195 -11.39 1.21 -19.26
N GLY A 196 -12.40 1.87 -18.71
CA GLY A 196 -13.78 1.36 -18.70
C GLY A 196 -14.57 1.72 -17.46
N GLU A 197 -15.72 1.05 -17.30
CA GLU A 197 -16.58 1.25 -16.15
C GLU A 197 -16.03 0.51 -14.91
N MET A 198 -16.04 1.18 -13.76
CA MET A 198 -15.67 0.60 -12.47
C MET A 198 -16.79 0.80 -11.45
N PRO A 199 -17.29 -0.27 -10.79
CA PRO A 199 -18.23 -0.16 -9.69
C PRO A 199 -17.55 0.25 -8.39
N ILE A 200 -18.01 1.35 -7.79
CA ILE A 200 -17.33 1.95 -6.64
C ILE A 200 -18.31 2.60 -5.64
N GLY A 201 -19.62 2.50 -5.79
CA GLY A 201 -20.56 2.70 -4.66
C GLY A 201 -20.46 4.00 -3.85
N MET A 202 -19.79 5.04 -4.35
CA MET A 202 -19.67 6.35 -3.72
C MET A 202 -20.75 7.30 -4.26
N ALA A 203 -21.06 8.34 -3.50
CA ALA A 203 -21.99 9.37 -3.94
C ALA A 203 -21.46 10.07 -5.20
N ALA A 204 -22.37 10.40 -6.12
CA ALA A 204 -22.03 11.11 -7.33
C ALA A 204 -21.33 12.45 -7.05
N GLY A 205 -20.35 12.78 -7.88
CA GLY A 205 -19.54 13.98 -7.73
C GLY A 205 -18.16 13.82 -8.33
N GLU A 206 -17.37 14.88 -8.19
CA GLU A 206 -15.98 14.90 -8.62
C GLU A 206 -15.06 14.78 -7.40
N TYR A 207 -14.09 13.89 -7.49
CA TYR A 207 -13.14 13.61 -6.41
C TYR A 207 -11.71 13.75 -6.92
N CYS A 208 -10.79 14.14 -6.05
CA CYS A 208 -9.36 14.11 -6.35
C CYS A 208 -8.84 12.67 -6.39
N ASN A 209 -8.07 12.34 -7.42
CA ASN A 209 -7.21 11.16 -7.40
C ASN A 209 -6.03 11.38 -6.44
N VAL A 210 -6.18 10.93 -5.20
CA VAL A 210 -5.20 11.18 -4.14
C VAL A 210 -3.90 10.39 -4.32
N ILE A 211 -3.83 9.45 -5.26
CA ILE A 211 -2.57 8.80 -5.66
C ILE A 211 -1.58 9.82 -6.22
N VAL A 212 -2.09 10.85 -6.91
CA VAL A 212 -1.28 11.89 -7.54
C VAL A 212 -1.16 13.11 -6.64
N SER A 213 -2.28 13.65 -6.16
CA SER A 213 -2.31 14.81 -5.28
C SER A 213 -3.63 14.87 -4.50
N ASP A 214 -3.58 15.29 -3.24
CA ASP A 214 -4.75 15.60 -2.41
C ASP A 214 -5.03 17.11 -2.34
N ASP A 215 -4.30 17.93 -3.11
CA ASP A 215 -4.61 19.35 -3.30
C ASP A 215 -5.79 19.50 -4.27
N PRO A 216 -6.94 20.07 -3.82
CA PRO A 216 -8.09 20.28 -4.66
C PRO A 216 -7.86 21.21 -5.86
N ALA A 217 -6.76 21.96 -5.95
CA ALA A 217 -6.43 22.78 -7.10
C ALA A 217 -5.60 22.04 -8.16
N GLU A 218 -4.83 21.02 -7.76
CA GLU A 218 -3.82 20.37 -8.62
C GLU A 218 -4.14 18.90 -8.92
N CYS A 219 -5.10 18.31 -8.22
CA CYS A 219 -5.41 16.89 -8.34
C CYS A 219 -6.10 16.55 -9.68
N PRO A 220 -5.72 15.43 -10.32
CA PRO A 220 -6.53 14.83 -11.38
C PRO A 220 -7.92 14.46 -10.85
N ARG A 221 -8.96 14.71 -11.64
CA ARG A 221 -10.35 14.47 -11.23
C ARG A 221 -10.80 13.07 -11.61
N VAL A 222 -11.61 12.50 -10.74
CA VAL A 222 -12.32 11.25 -10.93
C VAL A 222 -13.81 11.52 -10.74
N VAL A 223 -14.60 11.29 -11.78
CA VAL A 223 -16.03 11.57 -11.79
C VAL A 223 -16.80 10.30 -11.43
N VAL A 224 -17.56 10.36 -10.35
CA VAL A 224 -18.52 9.32 -9.95
C VAL A 224 -19.90 9.74 -10.42
N SER A 225 -20.53 8.87 -11.19
CA SER A 225 -21.86 9.10 -11.76
C SER A 225 -22.99 8.73 -10.78
N ALA A 226 -24.23 9.11 -11.11
CA ALA A 226 -25.40 8.95 -10.25
C ALA A 226 -25.71 7.49 -9.86
N ASP A 227 -25.28 6.52 -10.67
CA ASP A 227 -25.44 5.09 -10.40
C ASP A 227 -24.26 4.49 -9.58
N GLY A 228 -23.33 5.32 -9.09
CA GLY A 228 -22.21 4.90 -8.25
C GLY A 228 -21.04 4.27 -9.03
N MET A 229 -20.96 4.53 -10.34
CA MET A 229 -19.87 4.07 -11.21
C MET A 229 -18.91 5.21 -11.56
N ILE A 230 -17.63 4.90 -11.78
CA ILE A 230 -16.83 5.71 -12.73
C ILE A 230 -17.11 5.13 -14.12
N LYS A 231 -17.61 5.95 -15.05
CA LYS A 231 -17.96 5.54 -16.43
C LYS A 231 -16.78 5.59 -17.40
N GLU A 232 -15.91 6.58 -17.25
CA GLU A 232 -14.70 6.78 -18.04
C GLU A 232 -13.47 6.60 -17.15
N GLY A 233 -13.38 5.43 -16.52
CA GLY A 233 -12.31 5.13 -15.60
C GLY A 233 -11.01 4.99 -16.35
N HIS A 234 -9.96 5.65 -15.86
CA HIS A 234 -8.60 5.53 -16.38
C HIS A 234 -7.68 5.20 -15.22
N VAL A 235 -7.08 4.01 -15.26
CA VAL A 235 -6.03 3.61 -14.32
C VAL A 235 -4.76 3.35 -15.11
N PRO A 236 -3.71 4.19 -14.96
CA PRO A 236 -2.49 4.05 -15.74
C PRO A 236 -1.86 2.67 -15.62
N ALA A 237 -1.14 2.24 -16.66
CA ALA A 237 -0.25 1.08 -16.59
C ALA A 237 0.71 1.22 -15.39
N MET A 238 0.91 0.14 -14.63
CA MET A 238 1.69 0.14 -13.38
C MET A 238 1.29 1.29 -12.43
N GLY A 239 -0.02 1.54 -12.31
CA GLY A 239 -0.58 2.71 -11.63
C GLY A 239 -1.80 2.39 -10.78
N ALA A 240 -2.32 3.43 -10.13
CA ALA A 240 -3.51 3.35 -9.30
C ALA A 240 -4.30 4.65 -9.35
N ILE A 241 -5.59 4.55 -8.99
CA ILE A 241 -6.40 5.70 -8.58
C ILE A 241 -6.99 5.44 -7.19
N ALA A 242 -7.20 6.50 -6.42
CA ALA A 242 -7.87 6.41 -5.13
C ALA A 242 -8.64 7.70 -4.85
N ILE A 243 -9.88 7.56 -4.36
CA ILE A 243 -10.79 8.64 -4.02
C ILE A 243 -11.42 8.39 -2.66
N HIS A 244 -11.80 9.46 -1.94
CA HIS A 244 -12.52 9.36 -0.68
C HIS A 244 -13.39 10.60 -0.43
N THR A 245 -14.37 10.49 0.47
CA THR A 245 -15.35 11.56 0.76
C THR A 245 -14.70 12.87 1.24
N GLY A 246 -13.62 12.78 2.03
CA GLY A 246 -12.81 13.94 2.43
C GLY A 246 -11.95 14.61 1.33
N ALA A 247 -12.05 14.18 0.06
CA ALA A 247 -11.28 14.70 -1.08
C ALA A 247 -12.17 15.05 -2.28
N GLN A 248 -13.33 15.67 -2.03
CA GLN A 248 -14.17 16.24 -3.08
C GLN A 248 -13.47 17.41 -3.78
N ALA A 249 -13.48 17.35 -5.11
CA ALA A 249 -13.12 18.46 -5.98
C ALA A 249 -14.24 19.51 -5.87
N LYS A 250 -13.93 20.69 -5.33
CA LYS A 250 -14.91 21.79 -5.26
C LYS A 250 -15.19 22.39 -6.62
#